data_AF-A0A520W0Z9-F1
#
_entry.id   AF-A0A520W0Z9-F1
#
_cell.length_a   1.000
_cell.length_b   1.000
_cell.length_c   1.000
_cell.angle_alpha   90.00
_cell.angle_beta   90.00
_cell.angle_gamma   90.00
#
_symmetry.space_group_name_H-M   'P 1'
#
loop_
_entity.id
_entity.type
_entity.pdbx_description
1 polymer ?
#
loop_
_entity_poly.entity_id
_entity_poly.type
_entity_poly.pdbx_seq_one_letter_code
_entity_poly.pdbx_strand_id
1 'polypeptide(L)'
;METNISESISARLVSDKPIKKTPYQVKGVFMKQFSDEKIVPFLDGKLRSKYLYPRVQVKILDEQVYIVGINEGFDPVLSFIDKLEYFNFGDITVKIEKIDVEQNQNPVSLVDKLLRYKFVTPWVALNAGSSKKFKGIKEDNKNLFLNKLLGQNLLFLSKELGLNTDSKIYTKVELDSMDPHNHEENGWRSFNGEFRTNFMLPNFIGFGNGITRGFGSIFSLNHPNNLEFQNSSKELGEYIIQDINEDDTSISIVTINDAPVISNRKKKKRIKSKKKGFSKNYSPKKNRFKSKNNNVKKQEIDIDDESRFNSEEYHQKQHDL
;
A
#
# COMPACT_ATOMS: atom_id res chain seq x y z
N MET A 1 -15.10 -13.25 -23.15
CA MET A 1 -13.93 -12.38 -23.34
C MET A 1 -12.80 -13.00 -22.57
N GLU A 2 -11.73 -13.29 -23.29
CA GLU A 2 -10.58 -14.07 -22.83
C GLU A 2 -9.91 -13.43 -21.61
N THR A 3 -9.47 -14.32 -20.74
CA THR A 3 -8.82 -14.09 -19.45
C THR A 3 -7.64 -13.13 -19.56
N ASN A 4 -7.70 -11.99 -18.87
CA ASN A 4 -6.50 -11.22 -18.57
C ASN A 4 -5.70 -12.03 -17.57
N ILE A 5 -4.62 -12.66 -18.06
CA ILE A 5 -3.66 -13.38 -17.23
C ILE A 5 -3.04 -12.34 -16.31
N SER A 6 -3.47 -12.33 -15.05
CA SER A 6 -2.72 -11.63 -14.01
C SER A 6 -1.62 -12.60 -13.59
N GLU A 7 -0.37 -12.17 -13.66
CA GLU A 7 0.77 -12.89 -13.09
C GLU A 7 1.19 -12.18 -11.82
N SER A 8 1.77 -12.93 -10.88
CA SER A 8 2.44 -12.32 -9.74
C SER A 8 3.69 -13.09 -9.38
N ILE A 9 4.63 -12.36 -8.80
CA ILE A 9 5.89 -12.87 -8.30
C ILE A 9 6.13 -12.29 -6.91
N SER A 10 6.50 -13.14 -5.98
CA SER A 10 7.03 -12.76 -4.68
C SER A 10 8.44 -13.30 -4.56
N ALA A 11 9.41 -12.41 -4.38
CA ALA A 11 10.80 -12.75 -4.22
C ALA A 11 11.30 -12.35 -2.83
N ARG A 12 11.83 -13.31 -2.07
CA ARG A 12 12.50 -13.10 -0.80
C ARG A 12 14.01 -13.12 -1.03
N LEU A 13 14.66 -12.01 -0.71
CA LEU A 13 16.11 -11.87 -0.81
C LEU A 13 16.76 -12.33 0.50
N VAL A 14 17.35 -13.51 0.50
CA VAL A 14 18.15 -14.02 1.62
C VAL A 14 19.57 -13.48 1.46
N SER A 15 19.99 -12.67 2.41
CA SER A 15 21.25 -11.95 2.39
C SER A 15 22.17 -12.33 3.55
N ASP A 16 23.46 -12.07 3.35
CA ASP A 16 24.52 -12.33 4.33
C ASP A 16 24.41 -11.50 5.63
N LYS A 17 23.56 -10.46 5.62
CA LYS A 17 23.33 -9.55 6.75
C LYS A 17 21.83 -9.30 6.95
N PRO A 18 21.37 -9.09 8.20
CA PRO A 18 20.00 -8.68 8.48
C PRO A 18 19.74 -7.24 8.01
N ILE A 19 18.57 -7.01 7.42
CA ILE A 19 18.17 -5.72 6.84
C ILE A 19 17.33 -4.93 7.86
N LYS A 20 18.03 -4.16 8.69
CA LYS A 20 17.43 -3.22 9.66
C LYS A 20 17.19 -1.85 9.04
N LYS A 21 16.46 -1.83 7.91
CA LYS A 21 16.16 -0.64 7.12
C LYS A 21 14.68 -0.59 6.77
N THR A 22 14.18 0.60 6.44
CA THR A 22 12.80 0.75 5.98
C THR A 22 12.68 0.36 4.50
N PRO A 23 11.48 -0.07 4.03
CA PRO A 23 11.24 -0.28 2.60
C PRO A 23 11.59 0.92 1.74
N TYR A 24 11.44 2.12 2.30
CA TYR A 24 11.84 3.38 1.68
C TYR A 24 13.34 3.47 1.38
N GLN A 25 14.17 3.17 2.38
CA GLN A 25 15.63 3.17 2.23
C GLN A 25 16.08 2.12 1.21
N VAL A 26 15.49 0.93 1.24
CA VAL A 26 15.78 -0.15 0.28
C VAL A 26 15.45 0.29 -1.15
N LYS A 27 14.26 0.85 -1.37
CA LYS A 27 13.89 1.41 -2.68
C LYS A 27 14.87 2.49 -3.14
N GLY A 28 15.29 3.38 -2.23
CA GLY A 28 16.28 4.42 -2.54
C GLY A 28 17.60 3.84 -3.08
N VAL A 29 18.09 2.77 -2.46
CA VAL A 29 19.27 2.05 -2.96
C VAL A 29 19.00 1.44 -4.32
N PHE A 30 17.86 0.77 -4.51
CA PHE A 30 17.54 0.15 -5.80
C PHE A 30 17.47 1.17 -6.94
N MET A 31 16.83 2.31 -6.70
CA MET A 31 16.73 3.39 -7.69
C MET A 31 18.07 4.04 -8.02
N LYS A 32 18.99 4.12 -7.05
CA LYS A 32 20.32 4.72 -7.24
C LYS A 32 21.30 3.76 -7.91
N GLN A 33 21.38 2.52 -7.43
CA GLN A 33 22.36 1.54 -7.88
C GLN A 33 21.94 0.87 -9.20
N PHE A 34 20.63 0.74 -9.44
CA PHE A 34 20.07 0.06 -10.60
C PHE A 34 19.17 0.99 -11.41
N SER A 35 19.60 2.23 -11.62
CA SER A 35 18.80 3.31 -12.22
C SER A 35 18.20 2.97 -13.59
N ASP A 36 18.86 2.08 -14.34
CA ASP A 36 18.48 1.69 -15.70
C ASP A 36 17.54 0.47 -15.74
N GLU A 37 17.27 -0.15 -14.59
CA GLU A 37 16.41 -1.34 -14.52
C GLU A 37 14.93 -0.99 -14.63
N LYS A 38 14.17 -1.89 -15.28
CA LYS A 38 12.74 -1.70 -15.58
C LYS A 38 11.86 -1.59 -14.33
N ILE A 39 12.36 -2.02 -13.16
CA ILE A 39 11.66 -1.91 -11.88
C ILE A 39 11.60 -0.46 -11.38
N VAL A 40 12.56 0.39 -11.74
CA VAL A 40 12.73 1.75 -11.17
C VAL A 40 11.51 2.65 -11.38
N PRO A 41 10.88 2.73 -12.57
CA PRO A 41 9.66 3.54 -12.77
C PRO A 41 8.47 3.16 -11.88
N PHE A 42 8.45 1.93 -11.34
CA PHE A 42 7.44 1.50 -10.37
C PHE A 42 7.81 1.89 -8.93
N LEU A 43 9.09 2.03 -8.63
CA LEU A 43 9.59 2.39 -7.30
C LEU A 43 9.61 3.91 -7.07
N ASP A 44 9.93 4.71 -8.10
CA ASP A 44 10.09 6.17 -8.04
C ASP A 44 8.76 6.96 -8.14
N GLY A 45 7.66 6.24 -8.33
CA GLY A 45 6.32 6.81 -8.41
C GLY A 45 5.93 7.40 -9.76
N LYS A 46 6.79 7.36 -10.80
CA LYS A 46 6.44 7.85 -12.15
C LYS A 46 5.17 7.20 -12.69
N LEU A 47 4.94 5.93 -12.39
CA LEU A 47 3.78 5.18 -12.85
C LEU A 47 2.53 5.30 -11.97
N ARG A 48 2.55 6.08 -10.88
CA ARG A 48 1.39 6.24 -9.97
C ARG A 48 0.19 6.93 -10.59
N SER A 49 0.39 7.72 -11.64
CA SER A 49 -0.70 8.32 -12.40
C SER A 49 -1.42 7.33 -13.31
N LYS A 50 -0.74 6.23 -13.66
CA LYS A 50 -1.25 5.14 -14.50
C LYS A 50 -1.84 4.00 -13.67
N TYR A 51 -1.20 3.67 -12.56
CA TYR A 51 -1.59 2.59 -11.66
C TYR A 51 -1.81 3.12 -10.26
N LEU A 52 -3.06 3.09 -9.79
CA LEU A 52 -3.38 3.54 -8.44
C LEU A 52 -2.90 2.51 -7.42
N TYR A 53 -3.08 1.21 -7.72
CA TYR A 53 -2.51 0.13 -6.92
C TYR A 53 -1.05 -0.12 -7.31
N PRO A 54 -0.09 -0.14 -6.36
CA PRO A 54 1.32 -0.35 -6.68
C PRO A 54 1.56 -1.73 -7.29
N ARG A 55 2.04 -1.74 -8.55
CA ARG A 55 2.40 -2.98 -9.27
C ARG A 55 3.68 -3.62 -8.76
N VAL A 56 4.57 -2.82 -8.18
CA VAL A 56 5.76 -3.31 -7.47
C VAL A 56 5.72 -2.80 -6.04
N GLN A 57 5.95 -3.70 -5.10
CA GLN A 57 5.96 -3.42 -3.66
C GLN A 57 7.24 -3.95 -3.05
N VAL A 58 7.88 -3.15 -2.21
CA VAL A 58 9.04 -3.56 -1.41
C VAL A 58 8.61 -3.63 0.04
N LYS A 59 8.99 -4.70 0.72
CA LYS A 59 8.63 -5.00 2.10
C LYS A 59 9.84 -5.50 2.85
N ILE A 60 9.81 -5.35 4.17
CA ILE A 60 10.84 -5.87 5.07
C ILE A 60 10.12 -6.74 6.09
N LEU A 61 10.36 -8.04 6.04
CA LEU A 61 9.76 -9.05 6.91
C LEU A 61 10.90 -9.90 7.45
N ASP A 62 10.93 -10.14 8.76
CA ASP A 62 11.97 -10.91 9.44
C ASP A 62 13.40 -10.52 9.02
N GLU A 63 13.64 -9.21 8.95
CA GLU A 63 14.92 -8.60 8.55
C GLU A 63 15.38 -8.98 7.13
N GLN A 64 14.48 -9.44 6.27
CA GLN A 64 14.74 -9.75 4.86
C GLN A 64 13.94 -8.86 3.92
N VAL A 65 14.47 -8.61 2.73
CA VAL A 65 13.77 -7.83 1.69
C VAL A 65 12.85 -8.75 0.91
N TYR A 66 11.59 -8.33 0.80
CA TYR A 66 10.62 -8.95 -0.09
C TYR A 66 10.26 -7.97 -1.21
N ILE A 67 10.29 -8.46 -2.45
CA ILE A 67 9.87 -7.73 -3.64
C ILE A 67 8.68 -8.46 -4.24
N VAL A 68 7.57 -7.74 -4.39
CA VAL A 68 6.33 -8.29 -4.92
C VAL A 68 5.99 -7.56 -6.21
N GLY A 69 5.84 -8.31 -7.30
CA GLY A 69 5.37 -7.84 -8.59
C GLY A 69 3.98 -8.40 -8.89
N ILE A 70 3.06 -7.56 -9.33
CA ILE A 70 1.72 -7.97 -9.77
C ILE A 70 1.41 -7.36 -11.14
N ASN A 71 0.89 -8.19 -12.04
CA ASN A 71 0.56 -7.83 -13.42
C ASN A 71 1.76 -7.16 -14.11
N GLU A 72 1.70 -5.87 -14.44
CA GLU A 72 2.81 -5.16 -15.09
C GLU A 72 4.09 -5.06 -14.25
N GLY A 73 4.00 -5.35 -12.95
CA GLY A 73 5.16 -5.46 -12.07
C GLY A 73 5.86 -6.82 -12.11
N PHE A 74 5.29 -7.84 -12.78
CA PHE A 74 5.86 -9.19 -12.85
C PHE A 74 7.21 -9.22 -13.57
N ASP A 75 7.24 -8.90 -14.88
CA ASP A 75 8.47 -8.92 -15.68
C ASP A 75 9.58 -8.00 -15.12
N PRO A 76 9.29 -6.76 -14.67
CA PRO A 76 10.30 -5.91 -14.06
C PRO A 76 10.92 -6.51 -12.80
N VAL A 77 10.15 -7.19 -11.96
CA VAL A 77 10.67 -7.83 -10.74
C VAL A 77 11.49 -9.05 -11.11
N LEU A 78 10.99 -9.92 -11.99
CA LEU A 78 11.70 -11.12 -12.44
C LEU A 78 13.07 -10.77 -13.06
N SER A 79 13.09 -9.82 -14.01
CA SER A 79 14.33 -9.37 -14.64
C SER A 79 15.29 -8.68 -13.66
N PHE A 80 14.78 -8.09 -12.59
CA PHE A 80 15.60 -7.38 -11.60
C PHE A 80 16.29 -8.38 -10.65
N ILE A 81 15.54 -9.35 -10.11
CA ILE A 81 16.07 -10.33 -9.17
C ILE A 81 17.12 -11.23 -9.82
N ASP A 82 16.98 -11.53 -11.12
CA ASP A 82 17.95 -12.33 -11.88
C ASP A 82 19.35 -11.69 -11.96
N LYS A 83 19.44 -10.37 -11.77
CA LYS A 83 20.70 -9.59 -11.84
C LYS A 83 21.19 -9.14 -10.46
N LEU A 84 20.41 -9.37 -9.41
CA LEU A 84 20.65 -8.78 -8.10
C LEU A 84 21.60 -9.67 -7.27
N GLU A 85 22.89 -9.39 -7.36
CA GLU A 85 23.92 -10.10 -6.57
C GLU A 85 24.23 -9.42 -5.24
N TYR A 86 24.21 -8.09 -5.20
CA TYR A 86 24.49 -7.29 -4.00
C TYR A 86 23.91 -5.89 -4.12
N PHE A 87 23.72 -5.22 -2.98
CA PHE A 87 23.32 -3.82 -2.94
C PHE A 87 23.96 -3.10 -1.76
N ASN A 88 24.15 -1.78 -1.89
CA ASN A 88 24.94 -0.98 -0.95
C ASN A 88 24.09 0.01 -0.15
N PHE A 89 24.22 -0.02 1.18
CA PHE A 89 23.74 1.03 2.08
C PHE A 89 24.92 1.90 2.54
N GLY A 90 25.24 2.94 1.78
CA GLY A 90 26.46 3.72 2.03
C GLY A 90 27.68 2.84 1.87
N ASP A 91 28.47 2.68 2.94
CA ASP A 91 29.69 1.86 2.95
C ASP A 91 29.43 0.38 3.26
N ILE A 92 28.17 -0.01 3.50
CA ILE A 92 27.79 -1.38 3.83
C ILE A 92 27.30 -2.09 2.57
N THR A 93 28.08 -3.07 2.09
CA THR A 93 27.64 -4.00 1.04
C THR A 93 26.86 -5.17 1.62
N VAL A 94 25.64 -5.38 1.14
CA VAL A 94 24.80 -6.55 1.42
C VAL A 94 24.88 -7.48 0.22
N LYS A 95 25.29 -8.73 0.45
CA LYS A 95 25.33 -9.75 -0.61
C LYS A 95 24.08 -10.61 -0.55
N ILE A 96 23.54 -10.94 -1.71
CA ILE A 96 22.43 -11.89 -1.84
C ILE A 96 23.01 -13.29 -1.95
N GLU A 97 22.68 -14.15 -1.00
CA GLU A 97 23.12 -15.55 -0.98
C GLU A 97 22.14 -16.46 -1.70
N LYS A 98 20.85 -16.15 -1.59
CA LYS A 98 19.77 -16.91 -2.19
C LYS A 98 18.56 -16.01 -2.45
N ILE A 99 17.84 -16.30 -3.51
CA ILE A 99 16.53 -15.68 -3.79
C ILE A 99 15.50 -16.79 -3.81
N ASP A 100 14.53 -16.73 -2.90
CA ASP A 100 13.37 -17.62 -2.93
C ASP A 100 12.25 -16.95 -3.71
N VAL A 101 11.67 -17.65 -4.69
CA VAL A 101 10.68 -17.08 -5.61
C VAL A 101 9.39 -17.90 -5.59
N GLU A 102 8.26 -17.22 -5.47
CA GLU A 102 6.93 -17.77 -5.68
C GLU A 102 6.28 -17.04 -6.87
N GLN A 103 5.91 -17.78 -7.91
CA GLN A 103 5.22 -17.25 -9.08
C GLN A 103 3.82 -17.87 -9.16
N ASN A 104 2.81 -17.04 -9.42
CA ASN A 104 1.43 -17.47 -9.51
C ASN A 104 0.77 -16.96 -10.79
N GLN A 105 0.05 -17.85 -11.45
CA GLN A 105 -0.83 -17.55 -12.58
C GLN A 105 -2.25 -17.33 -12.08
N ASN A 106 -2.92 -16.28 -12.58
CA ASN A 106 -4.24 -15.87 -12.12
C ASN A 106 -4.32 -15.72 -10.58
N PRO A 107 -3.40 -14.97 -9.95
CA PRO A 107 -3.25 -14.91 -8.50
C PRO A 107 -4.41 -14.20 -7.81
N VAL A 108 -5.23 -13.46 -8.55
CA VAL A 108 -6.40 -12.77 -8.03
C VAL A 108 -7.65 -13.24 -8.75
N SER A 109 -8.46 -14.03 -8.05
CA SER A 109 -9.73 -14.53 -8.57
C SER A 109 -10.70 -14.80 -7.44
N LEU A 110 -11.98 -14.91 -7.79
CA LEU A 110 -13.04 -15.24 -6.85
C LEU A 110 -13.21 -16.76 -6.75
N VAL A 111 -13.47 -17.23 -5.54
CA VAL A 111 -13.79 -18.62 -5.23
C VAL A 111 -15.14 -18.72 -4.50
N ASP A 112 -15.69 -19.92 -4.40
CA ASP A 112 -16.96 -20.23 -3.72
C ASP A 112 -16.80 -20.47 -2.20
N LYS A 113 -15.59 -20.22 -1.67
CA LYS A 113 -15.18 -20.54 -0.30
C LYS A 113 -14.52 -19.35 0.38
N LEU A 114 -14.54 -19.33 1.72
CA LEU A 114 -13.79 -18.36 2.51
C LEU A 114 -12.36 -18.84 2.73
N LEU A 115 -11.42 -18.09 2.15
CA LEU A 115 -9.98 -18.25 2.29
C LEU A 115 -9.48 -17.38 3.44
N ARG A 116 -8.64 -17.96 4.31
CA ARG A 116 -8.05 -17.29 5.48
C ARG A 116 -6.69 -16.67 5.17
N TYR A 117 -6.48 -15.45 5.62
CA TYR A 117 -5.24 -14.70 5.45
C TYR A 117 -4.83 -14.04 6.75
N LYS A 118 -3.52 -13.88 6.93
CA LYS A 118 -2.94 -13.12 8.04
C LYS A 118 -2.32 -11.83 7.55
N PHE A 119 -2.50 -10.74 8.28
CA PHE A 119 -1.68 -9.55 8.11
C PHE A 119 -0.30 -9.79 8.74
N VAL A 120 0.73 -9.93 7.89
CA VAL A 120 2.13 -10.09 8.34
C VAL A 120 2.79 -8.75 8.65
N THR A 121 2.14 -7.65 8.28
CA THR A 121 2.49 -6.29 8.71
C THR A 121 1.21 -5.55 9.09
N PRO A 122 1.26 -4.53 9.98
CA PRO A 122 0.06 -3.85 10.43
C PRO A 122 -0.80 -3.32 9.28
N TRP A 123 -2.09 -3.63 9.30
CA TRP A 123 -3.05 -3.16 8.31
C TRP A 123 -3.54 -1.77 8.67
N VAL A 124 -3.09 -0.74 7.94
CA VAL A 124 -3.54 0.64 8.13
C VAL A 124 -4.92 0.83 7.50
N ALA A 125 -5.96 0.36 8.19
CA ALA A 125 -7.35 0.43 7.76
C ALA A 125 -7.92 1.86 7.81
N LEU A 126 -7.39 2.71 8.70
CA LEU A 126 -7.98 4.00 9.01
C LEU A 126 -7.03 5.16 8.69
N ASN A 127 -7.52 6.13 7.92
CA ASN A 127 -6.89 7.43 7.71
C ASN A 127 -7.49 8.47 8.66
N ALA A 128 -7.07 9.74 8.59
CA ALA A 128 -7.58 10.78 9.48
C ALA A 128 -9.13 10.92 9.43
N GLY A 129 -9.71 10.79 8.24
CA GLY A 129 -11.16 10.88 8.02
C GLY A 129 -11.93 9.67 8.56
N SER A 130 -11.51 8.45 8.22
CA SER A 130 -12.16 7.23 8.69
C SER A 130 -11.90 6.96 10.16
N SER A 131 -10.77 7.40 10.71
CA SER A 131 -10.47 7.34 12.16
C SER A 131 -11.51 8.10 12.99
N LYS A 132 -11.94 9.28 12.52
CA LYS A 132 -12.98 10.06 13.21
C LYS A 132 -14.33 9.33 13.18
N LYS A 133 -14.68 8.72 12.04
CA LYS A 133 -15.91 7.92 11.90
C LYS A 133 -15.87 6.69 12.82
N PHE A 134 -14.75 5.96 12.81
CA PHE A 134 -14.54 4.76 13.60
C PHE A 134 -14.73 5.00 15.10
N LYS A 135 -14.20 6.11 15.63
CA LYS A 135 -14.39 6.49 17.05
C LYS A 135 -15.85 6.71 17.44
N GLY A 136 -16.71 7.12 16.52
CA GLY A 136 -18.12 7.38 16.77
C GLY A 136 -19.04 6.16 16.59
N ILE A 137 -18.49 5.03 16.12
CA ILE A 137 -19.25 3.79 15.90
C ILE A 137 -19.34 3.02 17.23
N LYS A 138 -20.53 2.47 17.53
CA LYS A 138 -20.73 1.57 18.68
C LYS A 138 -19.85 0.34 18.56
N GLU A 139 -19.34 -0.18 19.67
CA GLU A 139 -18.38 -1.29 19.70
C GLU A 139 -18.81 -2.49 18.83
N ASP A 140 -20.05 -2.93 18.98
CA ASP A 140 -20.63 -4.08 18.25
C ASP A 140 -20.61 -3.90 16.71
N ASN A 141 -20.59 -2.65 16.23
CA ASN A 141 -20.62 -2.33 14.81
C ASN A 141 -19.23 -2.03 14.22
N LYS A 142 -18.18 -1.94 15.05
CA LYS A 142 -16.83 -1.62 14.57
C LYS A 142 -16.28 -2.71 13.65
N ASN A 143 -16.50 -3.98 13.99
CA ASN A 143 -16.07 -5.10 13.14
C ASN A 143 -16.74 -5.05 11.76
N LEU A 144 -18.06 -4.83 11.70
CA LEU A 144 -18.79 -4.69 10.42
C LEU A 144 -18.27 -3.51 9.58
N PHE A 145 -17.91 -2.41 10.23
CA PHE A 145 -17.30 -1.28 9.55
C PHE A 145 -15.92 -1.63 8.95
N LEU A 146 -15.10 -2.39 9.69
CA LEU A 146 -13.79 -2.85 9.21
C LEU A 146 -13.91 -3.91 8.11
N ASN A 147 -14.86 -4.83 8.20
CA ASN A 147 -15.21 -5.76 7.12
C ASN A 147 -15.53 -4.98 5.84
N LYS A 148 -16.41 -3.98 5.93
CA LYS A 148 -16.77 -3.14 4.78
C LYS A 148 -15.57 -2.41 4.18
N LEU A 149 -14.68 -1.87 5.02
CA LEU A 149 -13.43 -1.25 4.57
C LEU A 149 -12.51 -2.23 3.83
N LEU A 150 -12.36 -3.45 4.37
CA LEU A 150 -11.58 -4.50 3.72
C LEU A 150 -12.19 -4.88 2.36
N GLY A 151 -13.51 -5.07 2.30
CA GLY A 151 -14.20 -5.38 1.06
C GLY A 151 -14.09 -4.27 0.02
N GLN A 152 -14.09 -3.00 0.45
CA GLN A 152 -13.80 -1.86 -0.44
C GLN A 152 -12.37 -1.88 -0.97
N ASN A 153 -11.37 -2.27 -0.16
CA ASN A 153 -9.99 -2.42 -0.62
C ASN A 153 -9.86 -3.56 -1.65
N LEU A 154 -10.55 -4.69 -1.44
CA LEU A 154 -10.59 -5.81 -2.38
C LEU A 154 -11.29 -5.44 -3.68
N LEU A 155 -12.42 -4.73 -3.60
CA LEU A 155 -13.12 -4.20 -4.76
C LEU A 155 -12.25 -3.20 -5.55
N PHE A 156 -11.47 -2.38 -4.85
CA PHE A 156 -10.53 -1.48 -5.49
C PHE A 156 -9.43 -2.25 -6.23
N LEU A 157 -8.84 -3.26 -5.58
CA LEU A 157 -7.83 -4.14 -6.20
C LEU A 157 -8.40 -4.84 -7.45
N SER A 158 -9.61 -5.40 -7.36
CA SER A 158 -10.23 -6.10 -8.47
C SER A 158 -10.46 -5.18 -9.68
N LYS A 159 -10.89 -3.93 -9.44
CA LYS A 159 -11.03 -2.92 -10.49
C LYS A 159 -9.69 -2.52 -11.11
N GLU A 160 -8.66 -2.30 -10.29
CA GLU A 160 -7.31 -1.98 -10.78
C GLU A 160 -6.71 -3.13 -11.60
N LEU A 161 -7.04 -4.39 -11.30
CA LEU A 161 -6.58 -5.55 -12.05
C LEU A 161 -7.49 -5.92 -13.24
N GLY A 162 -8.56 -5.16 -13.48
CA GLY A 162 -9.49 -5.42 -14.60
C GLY A 162 -10.31 -6.70 -14.45
N LEU A 163 -10.54 -7.17 -13.21
CA LEU A 163 -11.40 -8.31 -12.91
C LEU A 163 -12.88 -7.93 -13.02
N ASN A 164 -13.73 -8.88 -13.40
CA ASN A 164 -15.17 -8.65 -13.42
C ASN A 164 -15.70 -8.44 -11.99
N THR A 165 -16.38 -7.33 -11.75
CA THR A 165 -16.78 -6.84 -10.41
C THR A 165 -18.26 -7.03 -10.08
N ASP A 166 -18.98 -7.81 -10.89
CA ASP A 166 -20.42 -8.06 -10.68
C ASP A 166 -20.70 -9.05 -9.53
N SER A 167 -19.66 -9.67 -8.98
CA SER A 167 -19.75 -10.69 -7.95
C SER A 167 -19.72 -10.10 -6.52
N LYS A 168 -20.38 -10.80 -5.60
CA LYS A 168 -20.37 -10.49 -4.16
C LYS A 168 -18.98 -10.78 -3.56
N ILE A 169 -18.45 -9.81 -2.82
CA ILE A 169 -17.22 -9.94 -2.05
C ILE A 169 -17.59 -10.16 -0.59
N TYR A 170 -17.19 -11.30 -0.02
CA TYR A 170 -17.42 -11.62 1.38
C TYR A 170 -16.17 -11.29 2.18
N THR A 171 -16.35 -10.65 3.34
CA THR A 171 -15.25 -10.25 4.20
C THR A 171 -15.59 -10.47 5.67
N LYS A 172 -14.61 -10.99 6.41
CA LYS A 172 -14.70 -11.18 7.86
C LYS A 172 -13.33 -10.94 8.48
N VAL A 173 -13.16 -9.87 9.25
CA VAL A 173 -11.93 -9.54 9.97
C VAL A 173 -11.92 -10.20 11.34
N GLU A 174 -10.75 -10.68 11.76
CA GLU A 174 -10.49 -11.27 13.06
C GLU A 174 -9.23 -10.60 13.62
N LEU A 175 -9.43 -9.49 14.32
CA LEU A 175 -8.35 -8.63 14.78
C LEU A 175 -7.90 -9.01 16.20
N ASP A 176 -6.60 -8.87 16.47
CA ASP A 176 -6.03 -9.15 17.79
C ASP A 176 -6.57 -8.20 18.87
N SER A 177 -6.89 -6.97 18.45
CA SER A 177 -7.48 -5.91 19.28
C SER A 177 -8.33 -4.96 18.44
N MET A 178 -9.42 -4.47 19.02
CA MET A 178 -10.26 -3.42 18.42
C MET A 178 -9.69 -2.01 18.63
N ASP A 179 -8.63 -1.89 19.42
CA ASP A 179 -7.90 -0.63 19.63
C ASP A 179 -6.77 -0.49 18.61
N PRO A 180 -6.88 0.43 17.64
CA PRO A 180 -5.86 0.58 16.61
C PRO A 180 -4.58 1.24 17.14
N HIS A 181 -3.43 0.77 16.64
CA HIS A 181 -2.15 1.43 16.83
C HIS A 181 -2.09 2.74 16.04
N ASN A 182 -1.56 3.79 16.65
CA ASN A 182 -1.45 5.12 16.04
C ASN A 182 -0.11 5.30 15.32
N HIS A 183 -0.16 5.90 14.12
CA HIS A 183 1.02 6.29 13.34
C HIS A 183 1.03 7.82 13.21
N GLU A 184 2.05 8.46 13.80
CA GLU A 184 2.05 9.91 14.04
C GLU A 184 2.06 10.77 12.76
N GLU A 185 2.71 10.30 11.68
CA GLU A 185 2.91 11.14 10.49
C GLU A 185 1.61 11.58 9.81
N ASN A 186 0.55 10.75 9.82
CA ASN A 186 -0.64 10.98 8.99
C ASN A 186 -1.97 10.79 9.74
N GLY A 187 -1.93 10.64 11.07
CA GLY A 187 -3.13 10.24 11.85
C GLY A 187 -3.68 8.88 11.42
N TRP A 188 -2.79 8.04 10.88
CA TRP A 188 -3.09 6.70 10.42
C TRP A 188 -3.22 5.76 11.59
N ARG A 189 -4.11 4.79 11.44
CA ARG A 189 -4.45 3.83 12.48
C ARG A 189 -4.50 2.44 11.92
N SER A 190 -3.75 1.53 12.55
CA SER A 190 -3.56 0.17 12.05
C SER A 190 -4.01 -0.90 13.03
N PHE A 191 -4.32 -2.06 12.47
CA PHE A 191 -4.70 -3.27 13.20
C PHE A 191 -3.78 -4.43 12.82
N ASN A 192 -3.62 -5.36 13.75
CA ASN A 192 -3.01 -6.66 13.52
C ASN A 192 -4.09 -7.73 13.63
N GLY A 193 -3.85 -8.88 12.98
CA GLY A 193 -4.74 -10.02 13.02
C GLY A 193 -4.91 -10.65 11.64
N GLU A 194 -6.09 -11.17 11.40
CA GLU A 194 -6.42 -12.02 10.26
C GLU A 194 -7.72 -11.57 9.60
N PHE A 195 -8.00 -12.16 8.44
CA PHE A 195 -9.30 -12.02 7.80
C PHE A 195 -9.62 -13.23 6.94
N ARG A 196 -10.89 -13.35 6.58
CA ARG A 196 -11.39 -14.27 5.57
C ARG A 196 -12.06 -13.54 4.43
N THR A 197 -11.86 -14.04 3.22
CA THR A 197 -12.54 -13.54 2.02
C THR A 197 -12.65 -14.62 0.96
N ASN A 198 -13.55 -14.44 0.01
CA ASN A 198 -13.70 -15.30 -1.16
C ASN A 198 -12.79 -14.90 -2.34
N PHE A 199 -11.74 -14.12 -2.08
CA PHE A 199 -10.66 -13.85 -3.04
C PHE A 199 -9.47 -14.77 -2.79
N MET A 200 -9.04 -15.44 -3.85
CA MET A 200 -7.66 -15.92 -3.95
C MET A 200 -6.76 -14.71 -4.18
N LEU A 201 -5.68 -14.60 -3.40
CA LEU A 201 -4.74 -13.49 -3.42
C LEU A 201 -3.31 -14.03 -3.34
N PRO A 202 -2.35 -13.42 -4.05
CA PRO A 202 -0.95 -13.79 -3.93
C PRO A 202 -0.39 -13.41 -2.56
N ASN A 203 0.63 -14.13 -2.12
CA ASN A 203 1.32 -13.81 -0.88
C ASN A 203 1.99 -12.44 -0.97
N PHE A 204 2.11 -11.79 0.20
CA PHE A 204 2.81 -10.54 0.42
C PHE A 204 2.28 -9.31 -0.32
N ILE A 205 1.10 -9.32 -0.95
CA ILE A 205 0.52 -8.05 -1.42
C ILE A 205 0.01 -7.20 -0.25
N GLY A 206 0.05 -5.87 -0.40
CA GLY A 206 -0.43 -4.93 0.62
C GLY A 206 -1.88 -4.47 0.42
N PHE A 207 -2.57 -4.24 1.53
CA PHE A 207 -3.92 -3.66 1.58
C PHE A 207 -4.01 -2.46 2.53
N GLY A 208 -5.01 -1.59 2.30
CA GLY A 208 -5.24 -0.39 3.09
C GLY A 208 -4.30 0.75 2.69
N ASN A 209 -3.96 1.60 3.66
CA ASN A 209 -3.06 2.73 3.43
C ASN A 209 -1.61 2.32 3.71
N GLY A 210 -0.66 3.06 3.15
CA GLY A 210 0.77 2.85 3.33
C GLY A 210 1.33 1.63 2.59
N ILE A 211 0.69 1.18 1.50
CA ILE A 211 1.11 -0.04 0.76
C ILE A 211 2.57 0.07 0.30
N THR A 212 2.97 1.23 -0.26
CA THR A 212 4.36 1.47 -0.69
C THR A 212 5.36 1.65 0.44
N ARG A 213 4.88 1.76 1.68
CA ARG A 213 5.70 1.78 2.90
C ARG A 213 5.81 0.40 3.55
N GLY A 214 5.18 -0.63 2.96
CA GLY A 214 5.24 -2.01 3.44
C GLY A 214 4.10 -2.40 4.39
N PHE A 215 3.12 -1.54 4.63
CA PHE A 215 1.98 -1.86 5.50
C PHE A 215 0.96 -2.78 4.83
N GLY A 216 0.12 -3.42 5.66
CA GLY A 216 -1.02 -4.24 5.26
C GLY A 216 -0.69 -5.43 4.38
N SER A 217 0.57 -5.88 4.40
CA SER A 217 1.06 -7.07 3.73
C SER A 217 0.35 -8.30 4.28
N ILE A 218 -0.10 -9.18 3.40
CA ILE A 218 -0.85 -10.39 3.76
C ILE A 218 -0.08 -11.66 3.45
N PHE A 219 -0.47 -12.76 4.08
CA PHE A 219 0.01 -14.09 3.77
C PHE A 219 -1.14 -15.10 3.82
N SER A 220 -1.21 -16.00 2.84
CA SER A 220 -2.26 -17.01 2.73
C SER A 220 -2.03 -18.12 3.74
N LEU A 221 -3.04 -18.37 4.57
CA LEU A 221 -3.09 -19.49 5.51
C LEU A 221 -3.88 -20.67 4.94
N ASN A 222 -3.95 -20.83 3.61
CA ASN A 222 -4.71 -21.94 2.99
C ASN A 222 -3.87 -22.86 2.10
N HIS A 223 -2.56 -22.61 1.95
CA HIS A 223 -1.70 -23.37 1.02
C HIS A 223 -0.51 -24.02 1.75
N PRO A 224 -0.30 -25.35 1.60
CA PRO A 224 0.74 -26.09 2.30
C PRO A 224 2.17 -25.84 1.78
N ASN A 225 2.32 -25.33 0.54
CA ASN A 225 3.63 -25.19 -0.12
C ASN A 225 4.19 -23.75 -0.14
N ASN A 226 3.65 -22.84 0.69
CA ASN A 226 4.07 -21.44 0.68
C ASN A 226 5.47 -21.22 1.28
N LEU A 227 6.20 -20.23 0.74
CA LEU A 227 7.61 -19.91 1.05
C LEU A 227 7.98 -19.81 2.54
N GLU A 228 7.05 -19.39 3.40
CA GLU A 228 7.30 -19.28 4.85
C GLU A 228 7.18 -20.61 5.60
N PHE A 229 6.42 -21.58 5.06
CA PHE A 229 6.18 -22.86 5.74
C PHE A 229 7.24 -23.93 5.45
N GLN A 230 8.06 -23.78 4.41
CA GLN A 230 9.15 -24.74 4.12
C GLN A 230 10.17 -24.85 5.26
N ASN A 231 10.28 -23.82 6.13
CA ASN A 231 11.26 -23.77 7.21
C ASN A 231 10.66 -23.80 8.62
N SER A 232 9.33 -23.87 8.77
CA SER A 232 8.69 -23.84 10.10
C SER A 232 8.25 -25.23 10.53
N SER A 233 8.76 -25.72 11.65
CA SER A 233 8.40 -26.98 12.33
C SER A 233 7.00 -26.96 12.96
N LYS A 234 6.11 -26.06 12.52
CA LYS A 234 4.71 -26.04 12.96
C LYS A 234 3.97 -27.16 12.24
N GLU A 235 3.44 -28.09 13.01
CA GLU A 235 2.48 -29.09 12.53
C GLU A 235 1.43 -28.39 11.65
N LEU A 236 1.32 -28.82 10.39
CA LEU A 236 0.27 -28.39 9.48
C LEU A 236 -1.07 -28.79 10.12
N GLY A 237 -1.68 -27.87 10.87
CA GLY A 237 -3.10 -28.00 11.21
C GLY A 237 -3.87 -28.09 9.90
N GLU A 238 -4.75 -29.09 9.78
CA GLU A 238 -5.61 -29.29 8.62
C GLU A 238 -6.26 -27.96 8.20
N TYR A 239 -5.98 -27.51 6.99
CA TYR A 239 -6.48 -26.25 6.47
C TYR A 239 -8.02 -26.31 6.37
N ILE A 240 -8.71 -25.51 7.18
CA ILE A 240 -10.18 -25.44 7.18
C ILE A 240 -10.62 -24.55 6.02
N ILE A 241 -10.97 -25.18 4.90
CA ILE A 241 -11.79 -24.57 3.87
C ILE A 241 -13.18 -24.35 4.49
N GLN A 242 -13.63 -23.10 4.57
CA GLN A 242 -14.93 -22.74 5.14
C GLN A 242 -15.91 -22.37 4.03
N ASP A 243 -17.09 -22.99 4.02
CA ASP A 243 -18.17 -22.61 3.12
C ASP A 243 -18.73 -21.23 3.47
N ILE A 244 -19.20 -20.50 2.45
CA ILE A 244 -19.81 -19.19 2.64
C ILE A 244 -21.22 -19.37 3.21
N ASN A 245 -21.43 -18.95 4.46
CA ASN A 245 -22.75 -18.87 5.06
C ASN A 245 -23.27 -17.42 4.97
N GLU A 246 -24.23 -17.15 4.07
CA GLU A 246 -24.80 -15.79 3.91
C GLU A 246 -25.58 -15.31 5.15
N ASP A 247 -26.01 -16.22 6.03
CA ASP A 247 -26.75 -15.89 7.25
C ASP A 247 -25.82 -15.51 8.43
N ASP A 248 -24.48 -15.64 8.27
CA ASP A 248 -23.53 -15.23 9.29
C ASP A 248 -23.46 -13.69 9.39
N THR A 249 -24.11 -13.16 10.44
CA THR A 249 -24.14 -11.72 10.76
C THR A 249 -22.76 -11.08 10.98
N SER A 250 -21.70 -11.86 11.18
CA SER A 250 -20.32 -11.36 11.32
C SER A 250 -19.61 -11.15 9.98
N ILE A 251 -20.18 -11.62 8.87
CA ILE A 251 -19.67 -11.43 7.51
C ILE A 251 -20.28 -10.15 6.92
N SER A 252 -19.50 -9.39 6.16
CA SER A 252 -20.03 -8.31 5.34
C SER A 252 -19.89 -8.63 3.86
N ILE A 253 -20.97 -8.32 3.13
CA ILE A 253 -21.05 -8.45 1.68
C ILE A 253 -20.81 -7.07 1.08
N VAL A 254 -19.82 -6.97 0.21
CA VAL A 254 -19.49 -5.77 -0.54
C VAL A 254 -19.72 -6.03 -2.02
N THR A 255 -20.40 -5.10 -2.68
CA THR A 255 -20.68 -5.17 -4.13
C THR A 255 -20.13 -3.91 -4.83
N ILE A 256 -20.22 -3.85 -6.16
CA ILE A 256 -19.82 -2.66 -6.92
C ILE A 256 -20.48 -1.36 -6.44
N ASN A 257 -21.70 -1.45 -5.90
CA ASN A 257 -22.48 -0.33 -5.38
C ASN A 257 -21.91 0.28 -4.09
N ASP A 258 -21.07 -0.47 -3.37
CA ASP A 258 -20.41 -0.03 -2.15
C ASP A 258 -19.08 0.69 -2.40
N ALA A 259 -18.69 0.86 -3.67
CA ALA A 259 -17.50 1.59 -4.04
C ALA A 259 -17.53 3.03 -3.49
N PRO A 260 -16.42 3.53 -2.91
CA PRO A 260 -16.38 4.88 -2.38
C PRO A 260 -16.64 5.90 -3.49
N VAL A 261 -17.58 6.81 -3.26
CA VAL A 261 -17.86 7.92 -4.18
C VAL A 261 -16.68 8.89 -4.12
N ILE A 262 -15.82 8.85 -5.14
CA ILE A 262 -14.76 9.84 -5.31
C ILE A 262 -15.45 11.12 -5.79
N SER A 263 -15.75 12.03 -4.85
CA SER A 263 -16.16 13.37 -5.23
C SER A 263 -14.97 14.05 -5.89
N ASN A 264 -14.96 14.14 -7.22
CA ASN A 264 -14.03 14.98 -7.94
C ASN A 264 -14.26 16.43 -7.47
N ARG A 265 -13.56 16.85 -6.41
CA ARG A 265 -13.45 18.26 -6.05
C ARG A 265 -12.78 18.92 -7.23
N LYS A 266 -13.59 19.45 -8.16
CA LYS A 266 -13.14 20.25 -9.31
C LYS A 266 -12.10 21.21 -8.77
N LYS A 267 -10.83 21.07 -9.19
CA LYS A 267 -9.79 22.07 -8.95
C LYS A 267 -10.41 23.41 -9.32
N LYS A 268 -10.73 24.25 -8.34
CA LYS A 268 -11.29 25.59 -8.61
C LYS A 268 -10.28 26.27 -9.54
N LYS A 269 -10.67 26.48 -10.80
CA LYS A 269 -9.87 27.27 -11.75
C LYS A 269 -9.58 28.59 -11.05
N ARG A 270 -8.30 28.87 -10.79
CA ARG A 270 -7.85 30.16 -10.28
C ARG A 270 -8.32 31.22 -11.29
N ILE A 271 -9.35 31.97 -10.93
CA ILE A 271 -9.72 33.19 -11.66
C ILE A 271 -8.53 34.13 -11.46
N LYS A 272 -7.72 34.32 -12.51
CA LYS A 272 -6.71 35.38 -12.56
C LYS A 272 -7.47 36.70 -12.53
N SER A 273 -7.60 37.33 -11.36
CA SER A 273 -8.03 38.72 -11.26
C SER A 273 -7.00 39.59 -12.00
N LYS A 274 -7.39 40.16 -13.14
CA LYS A 274 -6.61 41.18 -13.85
C LYS A 274 -6.30 42.32 -12.86
N LYS A 275 -5.02 42.55 -12.58
CA LYS A 275 -4.58 43.78 -11.90
C LYS A 275 -4.97 44.97 -12.79
N LYS A 276 -5.91 45.79 -12.32
CA LYS A 276 -6.10 47.15 -12.86
C LYS A 276 -4.84 47.96 -12.53
N GLY A 277 -4.23 48.54 -13.55
CA GLY A 277 -3.10 49.47 -13.38
C GLY A 277 -3.57 50.72 -12.66
N PHE A 278 -2.82 51.13 -11.64
CA PHE A 278 -2.93 52.46 -11.04
C PHE A 278 -1.73 53.28 -11.50
N SER A 279 -2.02 54.40 -12.17
CA SER A 279 -1.06 55.44 -12.52
C SER A 279 -0.58 56.16 -11.24
N LYS A 280 0.68 56.60 -11.26
CA LYS A 280 1.31 57.43 -10.23
C LYS A 280 0.72 58.84 -10.26
N ASN A 281 0.57 59.48 -9.09
CA ASN A 281 1.00 60.87 -8.86
C ASN A 281 1.15 61.18 -7.35
N TYR A 282 2.00 62.18 -7.09
CA TYR A 282 2.78 62.53 -5.89
C TYR A 282 2.03 63.01 -4.62
N SER A 283 2.56 62.71 -3.42
CA SER A 283 3.26 63.62 -2.46
C SER A 283 3.17 63.18 -0.97
N PRO A 284 4.08 63.62 -0.08
CA PRO A 284 4.58 62.83 1.06
C PRO A 284 4.05 63.24 2.44
N LYS A 285 4.03 62.32 3.43
CA LYS A 285 4.42 62.58 4.83
C LYS A 285 4.52 61.33 5.72
N LYS A 286 5.48 61.42 6.64
CA LYS A 286 6.06 60.48 7.62
C LYS A 286 5.06 59.73 8.52
N ASN A 287 5.31 58.44 8.80
CA ASN A 287 5.79 57.97 10.12
C ASN A 287 5.95 56.43 10.25
N ARG A 288 7.19 56.01 10.55
CA ARG A 288 7.65 55.04 11.57
C ARG A 288 7.03 53.62 11.71
N PHE A 289 7.90 52.63 11.44
CA PHE A 289 8.11 51.33 12.11
C PHE A 289 7.02 50.25 12.08
N LYS A 290 7.25 49.15 11.34
CA LYS A 290 7.95 47.91 11.79
C LYS A 290 7.87 46.85 10.67
N SER A 291 8.99 46.21 10.35
CA SER A 291 9.01 45.09 9.42
C SER A 291 8.27 43.89 10.02
N LYS A 292 7.38 43.27 9.24
CA LYS A 292 6.99 41.88 9.41
C LYS A 292 7.21 41.18 8.08
N ASN A 293 8.23 40.32 8.06
CA ASN A 293 8.44 39.33 7.01
C ASN A 293 7.22 38.42 6.96
N ASN A 294 6.39 38.56 5.92
CA ASN A 294 5.36 37.58 5.58
C ASN A 294 5.86 36.73 4.41
N ASN A 295 6.63 35.69 4.72
CA ASN A 295 6.75 34.53 3.85
C ASN A 295 5.61 33.57 4.18
N VAL A 296 4.49 33.69 3.45
CA VAL A 296 3.42 32.68 3.47
C VAL A 296 3.23 32.18 2.04
N LYS A 297 4.01 31.17 1.66
CA LYS A 297 3.60 30.21 0.62
C LYS A 297 2.80 29.10 1.33
N LYS A 298 1.50 29.31 1.51
CA LYS A 298 0.56 28.23 1.84
C LYS A 298 0.21 27.53 0.52
N GLN A 299 0.90 26.44 0.21
CA GLN A 299 0.35 25.40 -0.68
C GLN A 299 -0.52 24.50 0.21
N GLU A 300 -1.79 24.31 -0.17
CA GLU A 300 -2.64 23.29 0.44
C GLU A 300 -2.03 21.92 0.10
N ILE A 301 -1.44 21.28 1.11
CA ILE A 301 -0.82 19.95 1.04
C ILE A 301 -1.92 18.93 1.32
N ASP A 302 -2.15 18.01 0.38
CA ASP A 302 -2.93 16.80 0.64
C ASP A 302 -2.02 15.85 1.44
N ILE A 303 -2.38 15.62 2.70
CA ILE A 303 -1.53 14.94 3.69
C ILE A 303 -1.45 13.42 3.41
N ASP A 304 -2.42 12.87 2.68
CA ASP A 304 -2.55 11.43 2.39
C ASP A 304 -1.98 11.02 1.00
N ASP A 305 -1.26 11.89 0.29
CA ASP A 305 -0.72 11.60 -1.04
C ASP A 305 0.57 10.74 -0.99
N GLU A 306 0.38 9.41 -1.07
CA GLU A 306 1.47 8.42 -1.06
C GLU A 306 2.49 8.57 -2.20
N SER A 307 2.13 9.21 -3.32
CA SER A 307 3.02 9.32 -4.49
C SER A 307 4.28 10.13 -4.17
N ARG A 308 4.17 11.08 -3.23
CA ARG A 308 5.29 11.92 -2.76
C ARG A 308 6.34 11.15 -2.00
N PHE A 309 5.96 10.07 -1.35
CA PHE A 309 6.89 9.27 -0.56
C PHE A 309 7.89 8.53 -1.45
N ASN A 310 7.62 8.39 -2.75
CA ASN A 310 8.54 7.75 -3.68
C ASN A 310 9.33 8.76 -4.53
N SER A 311 9.08 10.08 -4.37
CA SER A 311 9.71 11.08 -5.22
C SER A 311 11.16 11.34 -4.85
N GLU A 312 11.98 11.66 -5.86
CA GLU A 312 13.38 11.99 -5.68
C GLU A 312 13.58 13.19 -4.74
N GLU A 313 12.70 14.20 -4.79
CA GLU A 313 12.70 15.34 -3.87
C GLU A 313 12.49 14.94 -2.40
N TYR A 314 11.71 13.89 -2.14
CA TYR A 314 11.49 13.38 -0.79
C TYR A 314 12.71 12.55 -0.33
N HIS A 315 13.31 11.76 -1.23
CA HIS A 315 14.58 11.05 -1.00
C HIS A 315 15.73 11.97 -0.62
N GLN A 316 15.90 13.10 -1.30
CA GLN A 316 16.96 14.06 -0.96
C GLN A 316 16.77 14.66 0.44
N LYS A 317 15.54 15.02 0.84
CA LYS A 317 15.25 15.64 2.14
C LYS A 317 15.50 14.75 3.36
N GLN A 318 15.44 13.43 3.20
CA GLN A 318 15.68 12.47 4.29
C GLN A 318 17.17 12.11 4.46
N HIS A 319 18.02 12.44 3.48
CA HIS A 319 19.46 12.23 3.55
C HIS A 319 20.24 13.45 4.11
N ASP A 320 19.57 14.59 4.27
CA ASP A 320 20.13 15.83 4.84
C ASP A 320 19.89 15.97 6.37
N LEU A 321 19.40 14.93 7.04
CA LEU A 321 19.09 14.90 8.49
C LEU A 321 19.97 13.93 9.26
#